data_AF-A0AAV1HND2-F1
#
_entry.id   AF-A0AAV1HND2-F1
#
_cell.length_a   1.000
_cell.length_b   1.000
_cell.length_c   1.000
_cell.angle_alpha   90.00
_cell.angle_beta   90.00
_cell.angle_gamma   90.00
#
_symmetry.space_group_name_H-M   'P 1'
#
loop_
_entity.id
_entity.type
_entity.pdbx_description
1 polymer ?
#
loop_
_entity_poly.entity_id
_entity_poly.type
_entity_poly.pdbx_seq_one_letter_code
_entity_poly.pdbx_strand_id
1 'polypeptide(L)'
;MKKKLLIDVDTGVDDAQAIMMALASPDVEILGITCTHGNTSLDNSCKNTLRVLDICGRMDIPVFRGCEYSMLDEKREASDFHGKDGLGDSPDPNAPGLDKLQKRKAVQAMIKIVKENPGEVTLVATGPLTNVATGMVLDPYFPKKLKELYIMGGNTESRGNTTSCGEFNFVADPEAAYIVFKRVTCPTYIATWEFSCRNSLPWSFCDKWLAQDTDKARFMKKIYKHTQEVGGHLSV
;
A
#
# COMPACT_ATOMS: atom_id res chain seq x y z
N MET A 1 -23.24 -7.19 -5.50
CA MET A 1 -22.22 -6.58 -6.39
C MET A 1 -20.88 -6.70 -5.72
N LYS A 2 -19.79 -6.87 -6.49
CA LYS A 2 -18.43 -6.88 -5.92
C LYS A 2 -18.05 -5.49 -5.38
N LYS A 3 -17.24 -5.45 -4.32
CA LYS A 3 -16.64 -4.22 -3.79
C LYS A 3 -15.54 -3.77 -4.74
N LYS A 4 -15.68 -2.55 -5.28
CA LYS A 4 -14.69 -1.93 -6.16
C LYS A 4 -13.59 -1.27 -5.33
N LEU A 5 -12.39 -1.82 -5.39
CA LEU A 5 -11.22 -1.28 -4.69
C LEU A 5 -10.32 -0.50 -5.65
N LEU A 6 -9.86 0.65 -5.19
CA LEU A 6 -8.66 1.32 -5.69
C LEU A 6 -7.65 1.28 -4.54
N ILE A 7 -6.45 0.76 -4.78
CA ILE A 7 -5.46 0.54 -3.72
C ILE A 7 -4.26 1.46 -3.95
N ASP A 8 -3.88 2.25 -2.95
CA ASP A 8 -2.72 3.16 -2.96
C ASP A 8 -1.64 2.63 -2.01
N VAL A 9 -0.48 2.26 -2.56
CA VAL A 9 0.53 1.43 -1.88
C VAL A 9 1.94 1.98 -2.07
N ASP A 10 2.83 1.67 -1.14
CA ASP A 10 4.28 1.86 -1.21
C ASP A 10 4.99 0.50 -1.15
N THR A 11 4.59 -0.42 -2.05
CA THR A 11 4.68 -1.87 -1.87
C THR A 11 5.93 -2.39 -1.15
N GLY A 12 5.75 -2.60 0.16
CA GLY A 12 6.55 -3.42 1.05
C GLY A 12 6.04 -4.88 1.12
N VAL A 13 6.51 -5.60 2.15
CA VAL A 13 6.17 -7.02 2.37
C VAL A 13 4.70 -7.21 2.76
N ASP A 14 4.21 -6.33 3.63
CA ASP A 14 2.83 -6.27 4.12
C ASP A 14 1.86 -5.77 3.04
N ASP A 15 2.23 -4.77 2.24
CA ASP A 15 1.45 -4.38 1.05
C ASP A 15 1.31 -5.52 0.04
N ALA A 16 2.39 -6.26 -0.20
CA ALA A 16 2.36 -7.43 -1.08
C ALA A 16 1.34 -8.46 -0.57
N GLN A 17 1.33 -8.72 0.74
CA GLN A 17 0.31 -9.57 1.37
C GLN A 17 -1.11 -8.98 1.23
N ALA A 18 -1.29 -7.68 1.47
CA ALA A 18 -2.59 -7.02 1.35
C ALA A 18 -3.16 -7.11 -0.07
N ILE A 19 -2.32 -6.89 -1.10
CA ILE A 19 -2.69 -7.07 -2.51
C ILE A 19 -3.09 -8.52 -2.78
N MET A 20 -2.29 -9.50 -2.33
CA MET A 20 -2.61 -10.93 -2.51
C MET A 20 -3.93 -11.33 -1.85
N MET A 21 -4.21 -10.80 -0.65
CA MET A 21 -5.48 -11.01 0.06
C MET A 21 -6.66 -10.39 -0.71
N ALA A 22 -6.51 -9.17 -1.22
CA ALA A 22 -7.54 -8.53 -2.03
C ALA A 22 -7.83 -9.32 -3.32
N LEU A 23 -6.80 -9.85 -3.98
CA LEU A 23 -6.94 -10.67 -5.19
C LEU A 23 -7.61 -12.02 -4.93
N ALA A 24 -7.43 -12.59 -3.74
CA ALA A 24 -8.04 -13.86 -3.35
C ALA A 24 -9.50 -13.71 -2.91
N SER A 25 -9.97 -12.49 -2.63
CA SER A 25 -11.34 -12.25 -2.16
C SER A 25 -12.35 -12.30 -3.32
N PRO A 26 -13.34 -13.21 -3.30
CA PRO A 26 -14.26 -13.41 -4.42
C PRO A 26 -15.18 -12.20 -4.67
N ASP A 27 -15.46 -11.43 -3.61
CA ASP A 27 -16.34 -10.27 -3.61
C ASP A 27 -15.60 -8.95 -3.86
N VAL A 28 -14.33 -9.01 -4.30
CA VAL A 28 -13.51 -7.82 -4.59
C VAL A 28 -13.23 -7.72 -6.08
N GLU A 29 -13.31 -6.49 -6.59
CA GLU A 29 -12.85 -6.08 -7.91
C GLU A 29 -11.83 -4.96 -7.74
N ILE A 30 -10.58 -5.18 -8.15
CA ILE A 30 -9.53 -4.16 -8.08
C ILE A 30 -9.55 -3.38 -9.40
N LEU A 31 -9.92 -2.10 -9.32
CA LEU A 31 -9.99 -1.19 -10.48
C LEU A 31 -8.60 -0.68 -10.92
N GLY A 32 -7.63 -0.71 -10.02
CA GLY A 32 -6.27 -0.32 -10.26
C GLY A 32 -5.46 -0.23 -8.97
N ILE A 33 -4.15 -0.13 -9.11
CA ILE A 33 -3.22 0.08 -8.01
C ILE A 33 -2.39 1.34 -8.30
N THR A 34 -2.34 2.26 -7.35
CA THR A 34 -1.50 3.46 -7.41
C THR A 34 -0.31 3.29 -6.49
N CYS A 35 0.88 3.64 -6.97
CA CYS A 35 2.11 3.54 -6.19
C CYS A 35 2.51 4.91 -5.66
N THR A 36 2.98 4.98 -4.42
CA THR A 36 3.56 6.16 -3.76
C THR A 36 4.96 5.83 -3.20
N HIS A 37 5.69 6.87 -2.77
CA HIS A 37 6.91 6.74 -1.97
C HIS A 37 6.58 6.23 -0.56
N GLY A 38 7.56 5.71 0.18
CA GLY A 38 7.39 5.25 1.56
C GLY A 38 8.43 4.20 1.93
N ASN A 39 8.02 2.95 2.09
CA ASN A 39 8.89 1.82 2.48
C ASN A 39 10.18 1.75 1.65
N THR A 40 10.09 2.11 0.38
CA THR A 40 11.22 2.20 -0.56
C THR A 40 10.98 3.32 -1.57
N SER A 41 11.92 3.51 -2.50
CA SER A 41 11.75 4.46 -3.60
C SER A 41 10.49 4.15 -4.40
N LEU A 42 9.84 5.16 -4.97
CA LEU A 42 8.64 4.98 -5.78
C LEU A 42 8.85 3.98 -6.95
N ASP A 43 10.02 3.98 -7.56
CA ASP A 43 10.34 3.04 -8.64
C ASP A 43 10.42 1.60 -8.14
N ASN A 44 10.93 1.37 -6.93
CA ASN A 44 10.91 0.05 -6.30
C ASN A 44 9.49 -0.37 -5.91
N SER A 45 8.72 0.53 -5.29
CA SER A 45 7.29 0.30 -5.00
C SER A 45 6.53 -0.13 -6.26
N CYS A 46 6.71 0.57 -7.38
CA CYS A 46 6.12 0.19 -8.67
C CYS A 46 6.55 -1.20 -9.15
N LYS A 47 7.85 -1.52 -9.11
CA LYS A 47 8.37 -2.84 -9.51
C LYS A 47 7.82 -3.95 -8.61
N ASN A 48 7.77 -3.70 -7.30
CA ASN A 48 7.27 -4.65 -6.31
C ASN A 48 5.77 -4.91 -6.54
N THR A 49 4.96 -3.88 -6.76
CA THR A 49 3.54 -4.03 -7.12
C THR A 49 3.38 -4.92 -8.37
N LEU A 50 4.13 -4.62 -9.45
CA LEU A 50 4.05 -5.39 -10.69
C LEU A 50 4.47 -6.86 -10.49
N ARG A 51 5.51 -7.11 -9.70
CA ARG A 51 5.98 -8.45 -9.37
C ARG A 51 4.94 -9.25 -8.60
N VAL A 52 4.24 -8.62 -7.65
CA VAL A 52 3.14 -9.25 -6.91
C VAL A 52 1.99 -9.64 -7.86
N LEU A 53 1.63 -8.74 -8.79
CA LEU A 53 0.59 -9.02 -9.79
C LEU A 53 0.98 -10.15 -10.74
N ASP A 54 2.23 -10.20 -11.20
CA ASP A 54 2.74 -11.23 -12.10
C ASP A 54 2.66 -12.62 -11.46
N ILE A 55 3.13 -12.74 -10.21
CA ILE A 55 3.07 -13.98 -9.42
C ILE A 55 1.64 -14.42 -9.16
N CYS A 56 0.71 -13.47 -9.09
CA CYS A 56 -0.71 -13.77 -8.95
C CYS A 56 -1.42 -14.06 -10.27
N GLY A 57 -0.74 -13.92 -11.43
CA GLY A 57 -1.34 -14.05 -12.75
C GLY A 57 -2.36 -12.95 -13.06
N ARG A 58 -2.17 -11.75 -12.50
CA ARG A 58 -3.13 -10.63 -12.53
C ARG A 58 -2.57 -9.34 -13.13
N MET A 59 -1.71 -9.49 -14.14
CA MET A 59 -1.17 -8.37 -14.93
C MET A 59 -2.22 -7.62 -15.76
N ASP A 60 -3.48 -8.06 -15.73
CA ASP A 60 -4.64 -7.32 -16.26
C ASP A 60 -4.98 -6.06 -15.43
N ILE A 61 -4.57 -6.01 -14.16
CA ILE A 61 -4.84 -4.86 -13.28
C ILE A 61 -3.88 -3.71 -13.60
N PRO A 62 -4.38 -2.50 -13.85
CA PRO A 62 -3.50 -1.37 -14.18
C PRO A 62 -2.76 -0.85 -12.93
N VAL A 63 -1.45 -0.64 -13.07
CA VAL A 63 -0.59 -0.02 -12.06
C VAL A 63 -0.16 1.38 -12.51
N PHE A 64 -0.25 2.37 -11.63
CA PHE A 64 0.02 3.77 -11.93
C PHE A 64 1.09 4.35 -11.01
N ARG A 65 2.10 5.00 -11.59
CA ARG A 65 3.15 5.70 -10.84
C ARG A 65 2.64 7.03 -10.27
N GLY A 66 2.82 7.24 -8.97
CA GLY A 66 2.37 8.44 -8.25
C GLY A 66 3.47 9.41 -7.83
N CYS A 67 3.29 9.99 -6.64
CA CYS A 67 4.17 10.99 -6.04
C CYS A 67 5.45 10.35 -5.53
N GLU A 68 6.58 10.92 -5.94
CA GLU A 68 7.92 10.42 -5.63
C GLU A 68 8.48 10.93 -4.30
N TYR A 69 7.95 12.04 -3.83
CA TYR A 69 8.35 12.72 -2.60
C TYR A 69 7.12 13.14 -1.83
N SER A 70 7.29 13.40 -0.53
CA SER A 70 6.28 14.02 0.31
C SER A 70 5.93 15.44 -0.14
N MET A 71 4.85 16.00 0.40
CA MET A 71 4.37 17.35 0.04
C MET A 71 5.42 18.46 0.22
N LEU A 72 6.34 18.31 1.17
CA LEU A 72 7.43 19.25 1.46
C LEU A 72 8.80 18.79 0.97
N ASP A 73 8.84 17.80 0.08
CA ASP A 73 10.07 17.25 -0.51
C ASP A 73 11.05 16.65 0.52
N GLU A 74 10.52 16.18 1.65
CA GLU A 74 11.29 15.41 2.63
C GLU A 74 11.31 13.94 2.22
N LYS A 75 12.51 13.39 2.03
CA LYS A 75 12.70 11.95 1.76
C LYS A 75 12.76 11.17 3.07
N ARG A 76 11.83 10.24 3.27
CA ARG A 76 11.86 9.24 4.35
C ARG A 76 11.62 7.86 3.74
N GLU A 77 12.55 6.95 3.94
CA GLU A 77 12.46 5.55 3.47
C GLU A 77 12.63 4.61 4.67
N ALA A 78 11.94 3.46 4.67
CA ALA A 78 12.08 2.41 5.69
C ALA A 78 12.92 1.23 5.18
N SER A 79 14.01 1.52 4.46
CA SER A 79 14.88 0.49 3.86
C SER A 79 15.45 -0.50 4.89
N ASP A 80 15.53 -0.11 6.16
CA ASP A 80 16.03 -0.97 7.23
C ASP A 80 15.08 -2.13 7.58
N PHE A 81 13.77 -2.00 7.33
CA PHE A 81 12.77 -3.02 7.66
C PHE A 81 12.39 -3.93 6.48
N HIS A 82 12.44 -3.39 5.26
CA HIS A 82 11.97 -4.07 4.06
C HIS A 82 13.10 -4.45 3.07
N GLY A 83 14.36 -4.16 3.39
CA GLY A 83 15.49 -4.32 2.48
C GLY A 83 15.67 -3.13 1.54
N LYS A 84 16.78 -3.09 0.79
CA LYS A 84 17.09 -1.96 -0.11
C LYS A 84 16.10 -1.86 -1.27
N ASP A 85 15.61 -2.99 -1.77
CA ASP A 85 14.56 -3.04 -2.78
C ASP A 85 13.12 -2.88 -2.22
N GLY A 86 12.97 -2.83 -0.89
CA GLY A 86 11.66 -2.79 -0.22
C GLY A 86 10.88 -4.10 -0.24
N LEU A 87 11.47 -5.20 -0.71
CA LEU A 87 10.82 -6.50 -0.83
C LEU A 87 11.76 -7.67 -0.46
N GLY A 88 12.53 -7.46 0.60
CA GLY A 88 13.41 -8.44 1.21
C GLY A 88 14.68 -8.74 0.42
N ASP A 89 15.12 -7.83 -0.45
CA ASP A 89 16.30 -7.95 -1.31
C ASP A 89 16.32 -9.28 -2.09
N SER A 90 15.18 -9.56 -2.70
CA SER A 90 14.87 -10.81 -3.39
C SER A 90 14.94 -10.59 -4.90
N PRO A 91 16.13 -10.61 -5.54
CA PRO A 91 16.24 -10.38 -6.97
C PRO A 91 15.46 -11.43 -7.78
N ASP A 92 14.86 -10.97 -8.86
CA ASP A 92 14.10 -11.76 -9.80
C ASP A 92 14.38 -11.22 -11.21
N PRO A 93 15.21 -11.92 -12.00
CA PRO A 93 15.61 -11.44 -13.33
C PRO A 93 14.45 -11.42 -14.33
N ASN A 94 13.35 -12.10 -14.03
CA ASN A 94 12.16 -12.16 -14.87
C ASN A 94 11.06 -11.20 -14.41
N ALA A 95 11.29 -10.41 -13.35
CA ALA A 95 10.30 -9.48 -12.84
C ALA A 95 9.87 -8.48 -13.93
N PRO A 96 8.57 -8.12 -14.01
CA PRO A 96 8.11 -7.15 -14.98
C PRO A 96 8.81 -5.79 -14.81
N GLY A 97 9.18 -5.19 -15.93
CA GLY A 97 9.78 -3.86 -15.97
C GLY A 97 8.76 -2.74 -15.77
N LEU A 98 9.28 -1.54 -15.50
CA LEU A 98 8.48 -0.31 -15.39
C LEU A 98 7.76 0.07 -16.70
N ASP A 99 8.11 -0.54 -17.83
CA ASP A 99 7.40 -0.41 -19.10
C ASP A 99 5.94 -0.92 -19.03
N LYS A 100 5.62 -1.77 -18.04
CA LYS A 100 4.27 -2.27 -17.79
C LYS A 100 3.35 -1.29 -17.06
N LEU A 101 3.90 -0.20 -16.54
CA LEU A 101 3.09 0.83 -15.90
C LEU A 101 2.20 1.55 -16.91
N GLN A 102 1.04 1.99 -16.44
CA GLN A 102 0.17 2.84 -17.24
C GLN A 102 0.81 4.22 -17.45
N LYS A 103 0.59 4.80 -18.65
CA LYS A 103 1.11 6.13 -19.00
C LYS A 103 0.52 7.25 -18.14
N ARG A 104 -0.72 7.08 -17.68
CA ARG A 104 -1.41 8.04 -16.79
C ARG A 104 -0.77 8.00 -15.40
N LYS A 105 -0.59 9.15 -14.76
CA LYS A 105 -0.07 9.22 -13.38
C LYS A 105 -1.13 8.86 -12.34
N ALA A 106 -0.70 8.34 -11.20
CA ALA A 106 -1.57 7.80 -10.14
C ALA A 106 -2.70 8.75 -9.75
N VAL A 107 -2.37 9.99 -9.40
CA VAL A 107 -3.37 10.99 -8.95
C VAL A 107 -4.44 11.25 -10.03
N GLN A 108 -4.02 11.36 -11.29
CA GLN A 108 -4.95 11.54 -12.42
C GLN A 108 -5.81 10.29 -12.66
N ALA A 109 -5.23 9.09 -12.48
CA ALA A 109 -5.95 7.84 -12.61
C ALA A 109 -6.97 7.67 -11.48
N MET A 110 -6.58 7.95 -10.24
CA MET A 110 -7.42 7.92 -9.05
C MET A 110 -8.64 8.82 -9.20
N ILE A 111 -8.46 10.08 -9.58
CA ILE A 111 -9.57 11.01 -9.83
C ILE A 111 -10.48 10.49 -10.95
N LYS A 112 -9.91 9.97 -12.04
CA LYS A 112 -10.68 9.43 -13.18
C LYS A 112 -11.52 8.22 -12.78
N ILE A 113 -10.91 7.22 -12.12
CA ILE A 113 -11.56 5.98 -11.69
C ILE A 113 -12.74 6.29 -10.77
N VAL A 114 -12.54 7.17 -9.79
CA VAL A 114 -13.60 7.57 -8.84
C VAL A 114 -14.67 8.42 -9.52
N LYS A 115 -14.31 9.29 -10.47
CA LYS A 115 -15.28 10.05 -11.26
C LYS A 115 -16.18 9.16 -12.12
N GLU A 116 -15.67 8.04 -12.62
CA GLU A 116 -16.40 7.07 -13.44
C GLU A 116 -17.25 6.09 -12.62
N ASN A 117 -17.04 6.02 -11.31
CA ASN A 117 -17.73 5.11 -10.40
C ASN A 117 -18.17 5.85 -9.11
N PRO A 118 -18.96 6.93 -9.22
CA PRO A 118 -19.30 7.79 -8.09
C PRO A 118 -20.11 7.03 -7.03
N GLY A 119 -19.66 7.06 -5.78
CA GLY A 119 -20.31 6.39 -4.64
C GLY A 119 -20.06 4.88 -4.58
N GLU A 120 -19.25 4.32 -5.47
CA GLU A 120 -18.99 2.88 -5.53
C GLU A 120 -17.56 2.49 -5.14
N VAL A 121 -16.58 3.38 -5.32
CA VAL A 121 -15.16 3.09 -5.08
C VAL A 121 -14.82 3.20 -3.60
N THR A 122 -14.30 2.10 -3.06
CA THR A 122 -13.59 2.05 -1.78
C THR A 122 -12.11 2.28 -2.05
N LEU A 123 -11.56 3.39 -1.53
CA LEU A 123 -10.12 3.67 -1.62
C LEU A 123 -9.42 3.07 -0.40
N VAL A 124 -8.38 2.27 -0.62
CA VAL A 124 -7.56 1.66 0.43
C VAL A 124 -6.14 2.22 0.30
N ALA A 125 -5.69 3.02 1.26
CA ALA A 125 -4.35 3.58 1.28
C ALA A 125 -3.52 2.90 2.38
N THR A 126 -2.45 2.21 1.99
CA THR A 126 -1.54 1.50 2.90
C THR A 126 -0.15 2.11 2.95
N GLY A 127 0.11 3.16 2.17
CA GLY A 127 1.33 3.96 2.24
C GLY A 127 1.08 5.42 2.67
N PRO A 128 2.11 6.29 2.55
CA PRO A 128 1.99 7.73 2.77
C PRO A 128 0.87 8.36 1.93
N LEU A 129 0.09 9.23 2.55
CA LEU A 129 -1.16 9.77 1.97
C LEU A 129 -0.94 10.81 0.85
N THR A 130 0.27 10.95 0.32
CA THR A 130 0.65 11.99 -0.65
C THR A 130 -0.23 11.95 -1.89
N ASN A 131 -0.40 10.79 -2.54
CA ASN A 131 -1.26 10.64 -3.71
C ASN A 131 -2.70 11.07 -3.42
N VAL A 132 -3.24 10.61 -2.30
CA VAL A 132 -4.62 10.89 -1.86
C VAL A 132 -4.82 12.39 -1.60
N ALA A 133 -3.91 13.00 -0.85
CA ALA A 133 -3.93 14.43 -0.55
C ALA A 133 -3.80 15.27 -1.82
N THR A 134 -2.87 14.93 -2.73
CA THR A 134 -2.74 15.61 -4.02
C THR A 134 -4.02 15.49 -4.84
N GLY A 135 -4.67 14.32 -4.82
CA GLY A 135 -5.98 14.10 -5.47
C GLY A 135 -7.06 15.02 -4.92
N MET A 136 -7.17 15.13 -3.60
CA MET A 136 -8.11 16.04 -2.92
C MET A 136 -7.79 17.53 -3.12
N VAL A 137 -6.52 17.87 -3.39
CA VAL A 137 -6.11 19.24 -3.74
C VAL A 137 -6.49 19.57 -5.18
N LEU A 138 -6.24 18.66 -6.12
CA LEU A 138 -6.51 18.86 -7.54
C LEU A 138 -8.00 18.82 -7.90
N ASP A 139 -8.79 17.94 -7.27
CA ASP A 139 -10.24 17.88 -7.44
C ASP A 139 -10.94 17.89 -6.06
N PRO A 140 -11.42 19.05 -5.58
CA PRO A 140 -12.16 19.13 -4.31
C PRO A 140 -13.46 18.32 -4.25
N TYR A 141 -13.98 17.82 -5.38
CA TYR A 141 -15.14 16.93 -5.43
C TYR A 141 -14.76 15.45 -5.40
N PHE A 142 -13.48 15.10 -5.58
CA PHE A 142 -12.95 13.74 -5.45
C PHE A 142 -13.41 13.04 -4.16
N PRO A 143 -13.22 13.60 -2.95
CA PRO A 143 -13.60 12.92 -1.71
C PRO A 143 -15.12 12.69 -1.59
N LYS A 144 -15.95 13.51 -2.24
CA LYS A 144 -17.42 13.37 -2.22
C LYS A 144 -17.94 12.21 -3.06
N LYS A 145 -17.12 11.72 -3.99
CA LYS A 145 -17.45 10.62 -4.90
C LYS A 145 -16.91 9.28 -4.41
N LEU A 146 -16.05 9.27 -3.39
CA LEU A 146 -15.63 8.04 -2.74
C LEU A 146 -16.81 7.45 -1.97
N LYS A 147 -16.94 6.13 -2.02
CA LYS A 147 -17.86 5.41 -1.14
C LYS A 147 -17.36 5.47 0.29
N GLU A 148 -16.09 5.13 0.49
CA GLU A 148 -15.40 5.07 1.77
C GLU A 148 -13.89 5.05 1.55
N LEU A 149 -13.15 5.48 2.58
CA LEU A 149 -11.69 5.52 2.60
C LEU A 149 -11.17 4.66 3.76
N TYR A 150 -10.31 3.70 3.47
CA TYR A 150 -9.55 2.94 4.47
C TYR A 150 -8.10 3.38 4.43
N ILE A 151 -7.53 3.66 5.60
CA ILE A 151 -6.14 4.08 5.75
C ILE A 151 -5.47 3.11 6.72
N MET A 152 -4.33 2.53 6.34
CA MET A 152 -3.41 1.94 7.31
C MET A 152 -2.40 3.02 7.71
N GLY A 153 -2.34 3.31 9.00
CA GLY A 153 -1.39 4.26 9.55
C GLY A 153 -1.93 5.05 10.73
N GLY A 154 -1.09 5.92 11.27
CA GLY A 154 -1.39 6.70 12.46
C GLY A 154 -1.42 5.83 13.72
N ASN A 155 -1.59 6.51 14.85
CA ASN A 155 -1.69 5.87 16.15
C ASN A 155 -2.67 6.68 17.02
N THR A 156 -3.13 6.09 18.12
CA THR A 156 -4.09 6.70 19.05
C THR A 156 -3.54 6.83 20.47
N GLU A 157 -2.54 6.02 20.82
CA GLU A 157 -1.90 6.00 22.13
C GLU A 157 -0.61 6.84 22.16
N SER A 158 -0.30 7.58 21.08
CA SER A 158 0.97 8.30 20.90
C SER A 158 2.20 7.40 21.03
N ARG A 159 2.07 6.12 20.66
CA ARG A 159 3.15 5.15 20.56
C ARG A 159 3.51 4.97 19.10
N GLY A 160 4.58 5.64 18.68
CA GLY A 160 5.06 5.53 17.31
C GLY A 160 5.91 4.28 17.06
N ASN A 161 6.04 3.92 15.78
CA ASN A 161 6.98 2.91 15.29
C ASN A 161 8.19 3.54 14.58
N THR A 162 8.13 4.84 14.27
CA THR A 162 9.17 5.59 13.53
C THR A 162 9.78 6.70 14.38
N THR A 163 8.94 7.51 15.02
CA THR A 163 9.37 8.44 16.08
C THR A 163 8.70 8.04 17.39
N SER A 164 9.03 8.71 18.50
CA SER A 164 8.42 8.38 19.80
C SER A 164 6.88 8.39 19.77
N CYS A 165 6.29 9.26 18.95
CA CYS A 165 4.83 9.43 18.85
C CYS A 165 4.27 9.26 17.43
N GLY A 166 5.10 9.01 16.43
CA GLY A 166 4.70 8.97 15.02
C GLY A 166 4.74 7.56 14.42
N GLU A 167 3.66 7.19 13.76
CA GLU A 167 3.58 6.02 12.88
C GLU A 167 4.15 6.37 11.49
N PHE A 168 4.83 5.42 10.86
CA PHE A 168 5.57 5.57 9.61
C PHE A 168 4.83 6.32 8.50
N ASN A 169 3.68 5.83 8.04
CA ASN A 169 2.96 6.42 6.90
C ASN A 169 2.56 7.88 7.16
N PHE A 170 2.20 8.20 8.40
CA PHE A 170 1.85 9.56 8.79
C PHE A 170 3.08 10.45 8.98
N VAL A 171 4.21 9.90 9.45
CA VAL A 171 5.48 10.61 9.58
C VAL A 171 6.14 10.86 8.23
N ALA A 172 5.92 9.98 7.25
CA ALA A 172 6.45 10.10 5.90
C ALA A 172 5.88 11.30 5.14
N ASP A 173 4.63 11.69 5.42
CA ASP A 173 4.02 12.92 4.86
C ASP A 173 2.91 13.46 5.78
N PRO A 174 3.26 14.17 6.87
CA PRO A 174 2.30 14.67 7.83
C PRO A 174 1.40 15.77 7.24
N GLU A 175 1.91 16.55 6.28
CA GLU A 175 1.11 17.55 5.55
C GLU A 175 0.03 16.88 4.71
N ALA A 176 0.35 15.80 4.00
CA ALA A 176 -0.64 15.03 3.26
C ALA A 176 -1.70 14.44 4.20
N ALA A 177 -1.29 13.87 5.34
CA ALA A 177 -2.24 13.38 6.34
C ALA A 177 -3.18 14.50 6.82
N TYR A 178 -2.63 15.66 7.17
CA TYR A 178 -3.42 16.85 7.53
C TYR A 178 -4.42 17.25 6.44
N ILE A 179 -3.98 17.30 5.18
CA ILE A 179 -4.83 17.65 4.04
C ILE A 179 -5.97 16.63 3.87
N VAL A 180 -5.67 15.32 3.96
CA VAL A 180 -6.69 14.27 3.85
C VAL A 180 -7.76 14.45 4.92
N PHE A 181 -7.38 14.56 6.20
CA PHE A 181 -8.36 14.71 7.28
C PHE A 181 -9.14 16.02 7.21
N LYS A 182 -8.53 17.08 6.68
CA LYS A 182 -9.21 18.36 6.48
C LYS A 182 -10.24 18.32 5.33
N ARG A 183 -10.03 17.48 4.31
CA ARG A 183 -10.81 17.49 3.07
C ARG A 183 -11.70 16.28 2.86
N VAL A 184 -11.49 15.20 3.61
CA VAL A 184 -12.28 13.98 3.47
C VAL A 184 -13.74 14.24 3.86
N THR A 185 -14.66 13.66 3.10
CA THR A 185 -16.11 13.83 3.31
C THR A 185 -16.88 12.51 3.30
N CYS A 186 -16.27 11.43 2.81
CA CYS A 186 -16.81 10.08 2.90
C CYS A 186 -16.49 9.44 4.26
N PRO A 187 -17.21 8.37 4.65
CA PRO A 187 -16.80 7.51 5.75
C PRO A 187 -15.33 7.13 5.63
N THR A 188 -14.58 7.31 6.72
CA THR A 188 -13.13 7.05 6.77
C THR A 188 -12.81 6.15 7.95
N TYR A 189 -12.02 5.12 7.71
CA TYR A 189 -11.62 4.12 8.68
C TYR A 189 -10.10 4.06 8.73
N ILE A 190 -9.54 4.06 9.94
CA ILE A 190 -8.10 4.03 10.15
C ILE A 190 -7.74 2.73 10.87
N ALA A 191 -6.96 1.87 10.22
CA ALA A 191 -6.29 0.74 10.84
C ALA A 191 -4.97 1.25 11.44
N THR A 192 -5.02 1.66 12.71
CA THR A 192 -3.87 2.27 13.38
C THR A 192 -2.78 1.25 13.69
N TRP A 193 -1.60 1.76 14.07
CA TRP A 193 -0.50 0.93 14.54
C TRP A 193 -0.92 -0.04 15.66
N GLU A 194 -1.64 0.44 16.67
CA GLU A 194 -2.09 -0.40 17.79
C GLU A 194 -3.16 -1.41 17.37
N PHE A 195 -4.01 -1.06 16.40
CA PHE A 195 -4.96 -2.02 15.84
C PHE A 195 -4.21 -3.17 15.14
N SER A 196 -3.19 -2.84 14.36
CA SER A 196 -2.37 -3.83 13.64
C SER A 196 -1.63 -4.75 14.62
N CYS A 197 -1.00 -4.18 15.66
CA CYS A 197 -0.30 -4.95 16.68
C CYS A 197 -1.21 -5.91 17.46
N ARG A 198 -2.46 -5.49 17.74
CA ARG A 198 -3.43 -6.32 18.48
C ARG A 198 -4.05 -7.43 17.65
N ASN A 199 -3.99 -7.31 16.32
CA ASN A 199 -4.55 -8.28 15.37
C ASN A 199 -3.44 -8.97 14.57
N SER A 200 -2.26 -9.10 15.15
CA SER A 200 -1.14 -9.79 14.53
C SER A 200 -1.46 -11.27 14.27
N LEU A 201 -0.93 -11.78 13.17
CA LEU A 201 -1.02 -13.18 12.80
C LEU A 201 0.04 -13.98 13.58
N PRO A 202 -0.34 -15.06 14.28
CA PRO A 202 0.62 -15.85 15.00
C PRO A 202 1.58 -16.53 14.02
N TRP A 203 2.85 -16.69 14.41
CA TRP A 203 3.87 -17.35 13.57
C TRP A 203 3.43 -18.74 13.10
N SER A 204 2.71 -19.49 13.92
CA SER A 204 2.17 -20.81 13.53
C SER A 204 1.16 -20.76 12.39
N PHE A 205 0.45 -19.64 12.22
CA PHE A 205 -0.38 -19.39 11.05
C PHE A 205 0.48 -19.07 9.83
N CYS A 206 1.45 -18.15 9.97
CA CYS A 206 2.38 -17.79 8.90
C CYS A 206 3.16 -19.01 8.39
N ASP A 207 3.66 -19.86 9.28
CA ASP A 207 4.39 -21.08 8.93
C ASP A 207 3.54 -22.03 8.07
N LYS A 208 2.27 -22.23 8.44
CA LYS A 208 1.35 -23.07 7.65
C LYS A 208 1.06 -22.49 6.28
N TRP A 209 0.93 -21.17 6.20
CA TRP A 209 0.67 -20.47 4.94
C TRP A 209 1.89 -20.46 4.02
N LEU A 210 3.09 -20.22 4.57
CA LEU A 210 4.36 -20.23 3.84
C LEU A 210 4.85 -21.64 3.48
N ALA A 211 4.34 -22.68 4.15
CA ALA A 211 4.65 -24.08 3.85
C ALA A 211 3.84 -24.66 2.68
N GLN A 212 2.88 -23.92 2.12
CA GLN A 212 2.10 -24.38 0.96
C GLN A 212 3.01 -24.55 -0.27
N ASP A 213 2.76 -25.58 -1.07
CA ASP A 213 3.51 -25.83 -2.32
C ASP A 213 2.92 -25.02 -3.48
N THR A 214 3.03 -23.70 -3.39
CA THR A 214 2.55 -22.77 -4.44
C THR A 214 3.59 -21.68 -4.71
N ASP A 215 3.57 -21.12 -5.92
CA ASP A 215 4.47 -20.00 -6.27
C ASP A 215 4.25 -18.78 -5.37
N LYS A 216 2.99 -18.51 -5.00
CA LYS A 216 2.63 -17.43 -4.07
C LYS A 216 3.27 -17.63 -2.70
N ALA A 217 3.16 -18.83 -2.13
CA ALA A 217 3.76 -19.14 -0.82
C ALA A 217 5.29 -19.10 -0.85
N ARG A 218 5.92 -19.64 -1.92
CA ARG A 218 7.37 -19.54 -2.13
C ARG A 218 7.84 -18.10 -2.24
N PHE A 219 7.10 -17.27 -2.98
CA PHE A 219 7.39 -15.84 -3.10
C PHE A 219 7.28 -15.14 -1.75
N MET A 220 6.16 -15.30 -1.04
CA MET A 220 5.97 -14.70 0.28
C MET A 220 7.08 -15.12 1.23
N LYS A 221 7.47 -16.40 1.24
CA LYS A 221 8.57 -16.91 2.07
C LYS A 221 9.91 -16.26 1.73
N LYS A 222 10.15 -15.97 0.45
CA LYS A 222 11.38 -15.32 -0.01
C LYS A 222 11.46 -13.87 0.47
N ILE A 223 10.37 -13.11 0.35
CA ILE A 223 10.35 -11.68 0.72
C ILE A 223 10.24 -11.47 2.25
N TYR A 224 9.61 -12.40 2.98
CA TYR A 224 9.52 -12.37 4.45
C TYR A 224 10.85 -12.64 5.15
N LYS A 225 11.78 -13.35 4.50
CA LYS A 225 13.02 -13.80 5.12
C LYS A 225 13.80 -12.64 5.75
N HIS A 226 13.88 -11.51 5.05
CA HIS A 226 14.57 -10.33 5.55
C HIS A 226 13.87 -9.72 6.78
N THR A 227 12.55 -9.54 6.71
CA THR A 227 11.76 -9.03 7.84
C THR A 227 11.85 -9.92 9.07
N GLN A 228 11.96 -11.25 8.89
CA GLN A 228 12.19 -12.19 9.99
C GLN A 228 13.59 -12.04 10.61
N GLU A 229 14.61 -11.77 9.81
CA GLU A 229 16.00 -11.59 10.26
C GLU A 229 16.19 -10.26 11.01
N VAL A 230 15.54 -9.18 10.58
CA VAL A 230 15.65 -7.85 11.19
C VAL A 230 14.66 -7.66 12.35
N GLY A 231 13.43 -8.19 12.22
CA GLY A 231 12.30 -7.89 13.09
C GLY A 231 12.22 -8.65 14.41
N GLY A 232 13.16 -9.56 14.70
CA GLY A 232 13.31 -10.24 16.00
C GLY A 232 12.02 -10.43 16.80
N HIS A 233 11.25 -11.50 16.52
CA HIS A 233 10.03 -11.89 17.25
C HIS A 233 8.89 -10.86 17.32
N LEU A 234 8.93 -9.74 16.61
CA LEU A 234 7.75 -8.89 16.45
C LEU A 234 6.79 -9.57 15.45
N SER A 235 5.61 -9.94 15.95
CA SER A 235 4.55 -10.57 15.17
C SER A 235 4.05 -9.63 14.08
N VAL A 236 3.92 -10.17 12.86
CA VAL A 236 3.28 -9.53 11.69
C VAL A 236 1.82 -9.24 11.96
#